data_AF-C4YCP3-F1
#
_entry.id   AF-C4YCP3-F1
#
_cell.length_a   1.000
_cell.length_b   1.000
_cell.length_c   1.000
_cell.angle_alpha   90.00
_cell.angle_beta   90.00
_cell.angle_gamma   90.00
#
_symmetry.space_group_name_H-M   'P 1'
#
loop_
_entity.id
_entity.type
_entity.pdbx_description
1 polymer ?
#
loop_
_entity_poly.entity_id
_entity_poly.type
_entity_poly.pdbx_seq_one_letter_code
_entity_poly.pdbx_strand_id
1 'polypeptide(L)'
;MFLQLLSYIGAIVGFVLLVLSIASGLYYISELVEEHTEPTKRLLKKLIYSIIVTFVLLLIFDRFPVKLTLFSIFSYYVYLQNLHKFPYVELSSPVFLLSCVLVISNHFLWFHHFNNPYIPPLEVRLRPDYVPPRIPTFVEICSFFGLLVWLVPFALFVSLSAHDNLLPHHLDKPDDKKKNNGLAKVLVGNLREYIYAISRKFGYELDPHHGSIVY
;
A
#
# COMPACT_ATOMS: atom_id res chain seq x y z
N MET A 1 35.65 20.10 17.54
CA MET A 1 34.72 21.00 16.83
C MET A 1 34.76 20.82 15.31
N PHE A 2 35.91 20.93 14.63
CA PHE A 2 35.98 20.74 13.16
C PHE A 2 35.50 19.35 12.68
N LEU A 3 35.94 18.26 13.33
CA LEU A 3 35.48 16.91 13.01
C LEU A 3 33.96 16.70 13.20
N GLN A 4 33.34 17.43 14.13
CA GLN A 4 31.89 17.37 14.33
C GLN A 4 31.15 18.10 13.19
N LEU A 5 31.65 19.25 12.76
CA LEU A 5 31.11 19.96 11.58
C LEU A 5 31.24 19.09 10.31
N LEU A 6 32.41 18.48 10.10
CA LEU A 6 32.65 17.57 8.98
C LEU A 6 31.72 16.35 9.03
N SER A 7 31.46 15.80 10.22
CA SER A 7 30.50 14.70 10.42
C SER A 7 29.07 15.10 10.03
N TYR A 8 28.60 16.29 10.42
CA TYR A 8 27.26 16.76 10.02
C TYR A 8 27.16 16.99 8.51
N ILE A 9 28.17 17.58 7.89
CA ILE A 9 28.22 17.75 6.43
C ILE A 9 28.22 16.37 5.75
N GLY A 10 29.05 15.45 6.22
CA GLY A 10 29.11 14.08 5.70
C GLY A 10 27.79 13.33 5.83
N ALA A 11 27.08 13.49 6.95
CA ALA A 11 25.76 12.88 7.16
C ALA A 11 24.71 13.46 6.20
N ILE A 12 24.70 14.77 5.98
CA ILE A 12 23.78 15.42 5.02
C ILE A 12 24.08 14.95 3.59
N VAL A 13 25.35 15.00 3.18
CA VAL A 13 25.77 14.56 1.84
C VAL A 13 25.46 13.08 1.64
N GLY A 14 25.77 12.24 2.62
CA GLY A 14 25.48 10.80 2.59
C GLY A 14 23.97 10.52 2.48
N PHE A 15 23.15 11.25 3.24
CA PHE A 15 21.70 11.13 3.15
C PHE A 15 21.17 11.55 1.77
N VAL A 16 21.63 12.68 1.21
CA VAL A 16 21.24 13.13 -0.13
C VAL A 16 21.63 12.12 -1.21
N LEU A 17 22.86 11.59 -1.14
CA LEU A 17 23.33 10.58 -2.10
C LEU A 17 22.55 9.27 -1.98
N LEU A 18 22.22 8.84 -0.76
CA LEU A 18 21.39 7.66 -0.53
C LEU A 18 19.99 7.83 -1.14
N VAL A 19 19.33 8.96 -0.88
CA VAL A 19 18.00 9.27 -1.44
C VAL A 19 18.08 9.32 -2.97
N LEU A 20 19.10 9.98 -3.53
CA LEU A 20 19.30 10.06 -4.97
C LEU A 20 19.51 8.68 -5.60
N SER A 21 20.29 7.81 -4.95
CA SER A 21 20.54 6.44 -5.41
C SER A 21 19.28 5.57 -5.36
N ILE A 22 18.43 5.72 -4.35
CA ILE A 22 17.16 5.00 -4.27
C ILE A 22 16.19 5.52 -5.34
N ALA A 23 16.10 6.84 -5.51
CA ALA A 23 15.24 7.46 -6.51
C ALA A 23 15.64 7.06 -7.94
N SER A 24 16.94 7.08 -8.28
CA SER A 24 17.42 6.65 -9.59
C SER A 24 17.19 5.15 -9.82
N GLY A 25 17.37 4.31 -8.80
CA GLY A 25 17.07 2.88 -8.87
C GLY A 25 15.59 2.60 -9.13
N LEU A 26 14.68 3.28 -8.41
CA LEU A 26 13.24 3.16 -8.62
C LEU A 26 12.80 3.68 -9.99
N TYR A 27 13.39 4.79 -10.45
CA TYR A 27 13.16 5.31 -11.80
C TYR A 27 13.57 4.30 -12.88
N TYR A 28 14.75 3.71 -12.75
CA TYR A 28 15.22 2.68 -13.69
C TYR A 28 14.33 1.44 -13.69
N ILE A 29 13.87 1.00 -12.51
CA ILE A 29 12.90 -0.11 -12.42
C ILE A 29 11.58 0.26 -13.09
N SER A 30 11.10 1.49 -12.90
CA SER A 30 9.89 1.99 -13.55
C SER A 30 10.00 1.95 -15.07
N GLU A 31 11.11 2.41 -15.63
CA GLU A 31 11.41 2.35 -17.08
C GLU A 31 11.47 0.91 -17.59
N LEU A 32 12.12 0.00 -16.84
CA LEU A 32 12.17 -1.42 -17.19
C LEU A 32 10.77 -2.06 -17.20
N VAL A 33 9.91 -1.69 -16.26
CA VAL A 33 8.53 -2.17 -16.22
C VAL A 33 7.73 -1.66 -17.41
N GLU A 34 7.98 -0.43 -17.85
CA GLU A 34 7.35 0.19 -19.02
C GLU A 34 7.79 -0.47 -20.33
N GLU A 35 9.09 -0.70 -20.51
CA GLU A 35 9.63 -1.35 -21.71
C GLU A 35 9.26 -2.85 -21.76
N HIS A 36 9.17 -3.49 -20.61
CA HIS A 36 9.00 -4.93 -20.47
C HIS A 36 7.76 -5.30 -19.64
N THR A 37 6.60 -4.81 -20.07
CA THR A 37 5.30 -5.03 -19.38
C THR A 37 4.89 -6.50 -19.29
N GLU A 38 5.02 -7.26 -20.38
CA GLU A 38 4.68 -8.69 -20.44
C GLU A 38 5.49 -9.57 -19.47
N PRO A 39 6.85 -9.54 -19.47
CA PRO A 39 7.62 -10.32 -18.51
C PRO A 39 7.42 -9.80 -17.08
N THR A 40 7.21 -8.50 -16.86
CA THR A 40 6.89 -7.95 -15.53
C THR A 40 5.59 -8.54 -14.99
N LYS A 41 4.53 -8.55 -15.80
CA LYS A 41 3.24 -9.16 -15.45
C LYS A 41 3.38 -10.64 -15.10
N ARG A 42 4.17 -11.39 -15.88
CA ARG A 42 4.45 -12.82 -15.61
C ARG A 42 5.24 -13.02 -14.33
N LEU A 43 6.27 -12.21 -14.09
CA LEU A 43 7.08 -12.26 -12.87
C LEU A 43 6.21 -11.96 -11.65
N LEU A 44 5.41 -10.90 -11.70
CA LEU A 44 4.55 -10.50 -10.60
C LEU A 44 3.46 -11.54 -10.29
N LYS A 45 2.89 -12.16 -11.34
CA LYS A 45 1.99 -13.30 -11.19
C LYS A 45 2.70 -14.48 -10.47
N LYS A 46 3.92 -14.83 -10.87
CA LYS A 46 4.70 -15.89 -10.21
C LYS A 46 5.02 -15.53 -8.75
N LEU A 47 5.40 -14.28 -8.46
CA LEU A 47 5.66 -13.80 -7.11
C LEU A 47 4.42 -13.92 -6.22
N ILE A 48 3.24 -13.53 -6.71
CA ILE A 48 1.99 -13.68 -5.95
C ILE A 48 1.71 -15.16 -5.62
N TYR A 49 1.80 -16.06 -6.60
CA TYR A 49 1.60 -17.49 -6.33
C TYR A 49 2.63 -18.02 -5.35
N SER A 50 3.90 -17.61 -5.46
CA SER A 50 4.95 -17.97 -4.51
C SER A 50 4.61 -17.51 -3.09
N ILE A 51 4.12 -16.27 -2.92
CA ILE A 51 3.74 -15.73 -1.61
C ILE A 51 2.53 -16.48 -1.03
N ILE A 52 1.52 -16.76 -1.84
CA ILE A 52 0.35 -17.56 -1.41
C ILE A 52 0.82 -18.94 -0.93
N VAL A 53 1.70 -19.60 -1.68
CA VAL A 53 2.29 -20.89 -1.29
C VAL A 53 3.03 -20.74 0.05
N THR A 54 3.89 -19.73 0.21
CA THR A 54 4.59 -19.48 1.48
C THR A 54 3.63 -19.25 2.64
N PHE A 55 2.54 -18.51 2.46
CA PHE A 55 1.50 -18.34 3.50
C PHE A 55 0.85 -19.67 3.90
N VAL A 56 0.60 -20.57 2.94
CA VAL A 56 0.09 -21.92 3.23
C VAL A 56 1.13 -22.75 3.98
N LEU A 57 2.41 -22.67 3.61
CA LEU A 57 3.48 -23.35 4.34
C LEU A 57 3.60 -22.84 5.78
N LEU A 58 3.58 -21.52 5.99
CA LEU A 58 3.59 -20.91 7.33
C LEU A 58 2.37 -21.33 8.16
N LEU A 59 1.22 -21.56 7.52
CA LEU A 59 0.04 -22.07 8.19
C LEU A 59 0.23 -23.52 8.68
N ILE A 60 0.86 -24.38 7.87
CA ILE A 60 1.06 -25.80 8.17
C ILE A 60 2.17 -26.01 9.20
N PHE A 61 3.33 -25.36 9.00
CA PHE A 61 4.53 -25.58 9.82
C PHE A 61 4.55 -24.71 11.08
N ASP A 62 4.31 -23.40 10.92
CA ASP A 62 4.42 -22.43 12.02
C ASP A 62 3.09 -22.13 12.71
N ARG A 63 1.99 -22.78 12.27
CA ARG A 63 0.63 -22.66 12.85
C ARG A 63 0.17 -21.20 12.97
N PHE A 64 0.47 -20.41 11.94
CA PHE A 64 0.06 -19.01 11.87
C PHE A 64 -1.46 -18.83 12.04
N PRO A 65 -1.92 -17.66 12.50
CA PRO A 65 -3.34 -17.41 12.74
C PRO A 65 -4.16 -17.51 11.44
N VAL A 66 -4.98 -18.56 11.33
CA VAL A 66 -5.77 -18.90 10.14
C VAL A 66 -6.53 -17.70 9.58
N LYS A 67 -7.17 -16.89 10.45
CA LYS A 67 -7.96 -15.73 10.03
C LYS A 67 -7.12 -14.67 9.30
N LEU A 68 -5.93 -14.36 9.82
CA LEU A 68 -5.04 -13.37 9.20
C LEU A 68 -4.44 -13.92 7.91
N THR A 69 -4.03 -15.19 7.90
CA THR A 69 -3.50 -15.83 6.69
C THR A 69 -4.54 -15.88 5.57
N LEU A 70 -5.80 -16.23 5.88
CA LEU A 70 -6.89 -16.20 4.90
C LEU A 70 -7.15 -14.79 4.37
N PHE A 71 -7.12 -13.78 5.24
CA PHE A 71 -7.25 -12.38 4.84
C PHE A 71 -6.10 -11.93 3.91
N SER A 72 -4.88 -12.35 4.18
CA SER A 72 -3.73 -12.08 3.30
C SER A 72 -3.88 -12.79 1.95
N ILE A 73 -4.25 -14.07 1.94
CA ILE A 73 -4.48 -14.82 0.69
C ILE A 73 -5.60 -14.16 -0.13
N PHE A 74 -6.68 -13.72 0.51
CA PHE A 74 -7.73 -12.95 -0.16
C PHE A 74 -7.20 -11.64 -0.74
N SER A 75 -6.38 -10.89 0.01
CA SER A 75 -5.72 -9.69 -0.49
C SER A 75 -4.88 -9.96 -1.74
N TYR A 76 -4.10 -11.04 -1.72
CA TYR A 76 -3.30 -11.47 -2.87
C TYR A 76 -4.14 -11.90 -4.08
N TYR A 77 -5.31 -12.49 -3.84
CA TYR A 77 -6.27 -12.77 -4.91
C TYR A 77 -6.82 -11.49 -5.55
N VAL A 78 -7.13 -10.46 -4.75
CA VAL A 78 -7.54 -9.14 -5.27
C VAL A 78 -6.39 -8.50 -6.06
N TYR A 79 -5.14 -8.63 -5.62
CA TYR A 79 -3.99 -8.14 -6.38
C TYR A 79 -3.83 -8.86 -7.73
N LEU A 80 -4.13 -10.16 -7.80
CA LEU A 80 -4.19 -10.89 -9.09
C LEU A 80 -5.26 -10.31 -10.03
N GLN A 81 -6.40 -9.87 -9.50
CA GLN A 81 -7.42 -9.21 -10.33
C GLN A 81 -6.89 -7.92 -10.93
N ASN A 82 -6.12 -7.16 -10.17
CA ASN A 82 -5.49 -5.93 -10.63
C ASN A 82 -4.50 -6.18 -11.80
N LEU A 83 -3.85 -7.34 -11.82
CA LEU A 83 -2.96 -7.75 -12.92
C LEU A 83 -3.66 -8.02 -14.25
N HIS A 84 -4.98 -8.24 -14.29
CA HIS A 84 -5.67 -8.51 -15.56
C HIS A 84 -5.58 -7.32 -16.51
N LYS A 85 -5.76 -6.10 -15.99
CA LYS A 85 -5.69 -4.85 -16.75
C LYS A 85 -4.27 -4.28 -16.86
N PHE A 86 -3.26 -4.96 -16.31
CA PHE A 86 -1.87 -4.50 -16.36
C PHE A 86 -1.39 -4.26 -17.80
N PRO A 87 -0.70 -3.14 -18.09
CA PRO A 87 -0.26 -2.07 -17.16
C PRO A 87 -1.30 -0.96 -16.89
N TYR A 88 -2.42 -0.93 -17.61
CA TYR A 88 -3.45 0.11 -17.53
C TYR A 88 -4.40 -0.11 -16.34
N VAL A 89 -4.05 0.40 -15.16
CA VAL A 89 -4.97 0.41 -14.00
C VAL A 89 -5.59 1.78 -13.85
N GLU A 90 -6.91 1.85 -14.00
CA GLU A 90 -7.66 3.06 -13.67
C GLU A 90 -7.63 3.29 -12.16
N LEU A 91 -7.09 4.44 -11.74
CA LEU A 91 -7.01 4.84 -10.33
C LEU A 91 -8.41 4.95 -9.67
N SER A 92 -9.46 5.15 -10.45
CA SER A 92 -10.85 5.17 -9.99
C SER A 92 -11.53 3.80 -9.99
N SER A 93 -10.84 2.74 -10.42
CA SER A 93 -11.44 1.40 -10.44
C SER A 93 -11.68 0.89 -9.02
N PRO A 94 -12.83 0.24 -8.76
CA PRO A 94 -13.17 -0.26 -7.43
C PRO A 94 -12.17 -1.32 -6.94
N VAL A 95 -11.58 -2.09 -7.85
CA VAL A 95 -10.58 -3.13 -7.54
C VAL A 95 -9.26 -2.50 -7.08
N PHE A 96 -8.83 -1.40 -7.70
CA PHE A 96 -7.63 -0.69 -7.29
C PHE A 96 -7.80 -0.04 -5.91
N LEU A 97 -8.91 0.67 -5.69
CA LEU A 97 -9.23 1.25 -4.38
C LEU A 97 -9.33 0.19 -3.28
N LEU A 98 -9.97 -0.94 -3.59
CA LEU A 98 -10.01 -2.10 -2.69
C LEU A 98 -8.60 -2.62 -2.39
N SER A 99 -7.74 -2.71 -3.41
CA SER A 99 -6.34 -3.12 -3.23
C SER A 99 -5.60 -2.19 -2.28
N CYS A 100 -5.75 -0.86 -2.42
CA CYS A 100 -5.14 0.11 -1.51
C CYS A 100 -5.59 -0.09 -0.05
N VAL A 101 -6.90 -0.27 0.18
CA VAL A 101 -7.44 -0.53 1.52
C VAL A 101 -6.91 -1.86 2.07
N LEU A 102 -6.81 -2.89 1.23
CA LEU A 102 -6.30 -4.20 1.63
C LEU A 102 -4.81 -4.16 1.97
N VAL A 103 -3.98 -3.42 1.23
CA VAL A 103 -2.55 -3.24 1.56
C VAL A 103 -2.39 -2.65 2.96
N ILE A 104 -3.11 -1.56 3.24
CA ILE A 104 -3.06 -0.86 4.52
C ILE A 104 -3.58 -1.77 5.65
N SER A 105 -4.72 -2.42 5.43
CA SER A 105 -5.32 -3.33 6.41
C SER A 105 -4.41 -4.51 6.71
N ASN A 106 -3.82 -5.14 5.68
CA ASN A 106 -2.93 -6.28 5.83
C ASN A 106 -1.67 -5.89 6.60
N HIS A 107 -1.09 -4.71 6.33
CA HIS A 107 0.03 -4.19 7.09
C HIS A 107 -0.31 -4.05 8.59
N PHE A 108 -1.39 -3.35 8.93
CA PHE A 108 -1.74 -3.11 10.33
C PHE A 108 -2.15 -4.37 11.08
N LEU A 109 -2.85 -5.32 10.44
CA LEU A 109 -3.23 -6.58 11.05
C LEU A 109 -2.02 -7.44 11.40
N TRP A 110 -1.05 -7.57 10.49
CA TRP A 110 0.20 -8.27 10.78
C TRP A 110 1.03 -7.52 11.81
N PHE A 111 1.06 -6.19 11.75
CA PHE A 111 1.83 -5.39 12.70
C PHE A 111 1.29 -5.58 14.11
N HIS A 112 -0.04 -5.57 14.27
CA HIS A 112 -0.70 -5.85 15.54
C HIS A 112 -0.38 -7.26 16.05
N HIS A 113 -0.39 -8.26 15.16
CA HIS A 113 -0.06 -9.64 15.53
C HIS A 113 1.36 -9.79 16.09
N PHE A 114 2.36 -9.18 15.44
CA PHE A 114 3.76 -9.28 15.88
C PHE A 114 4.11 -8.38 17.07
N ASN A 115 3.42 -7.23 17.24
CA ASN A 115 3.68 -6.32 18.36
C ASN A 115 3.00 -6.73 19.67
N ASN A 116 1.97 -7.58 19.63
CA ASN A 116 1.27 -8.06 20.81
C ASN A 116 1.48 -9.56 21.02
N PRO A 117 2.72 -10.02 21.31
CA PRO A 117 2.95 -11.41 21.65
C PRO A 117 2.19 -11.74 22.93
N TYR A 118 1.54 -12.91 22.96
CA TYR A 118 0.90 -13.40 24.18
C TYR A 118 1.98 -13.71 25.22
N ILE A 119 1.96 -12.97 26.33
CA ILE A 119 2.83 -13.20 27.48
C ILE A 119 2.02 -14.00 28.51
N PRO A 120 2.41 -15.25 28.82
CA PRO A 120 1.72 -16.04 29.83
C PRO A 120 1.82 -15.36 31.21
N PRO A 121 0.79 -15.49 32.07
CA PRO A 121 0.80 -14.91 33.40
C PRO A 121 1.86 -15.57 34.30
N LEU A 122 2.26 -14.88 35.38
CA LEU A 122 3.39 -15.27 36.25
C LEU A 122 3.24 -16.70 36.80
N GLU A 123 2.02 -17.12 37.12
CA GLU A 123 1.75 -18.45 37.67
C GLU A 123 2.08 -19.58 36.67
N VAL A 124 1.97 -19.32 35.38
CA VAL A 124 2.32 -20.28 34.31
C VAL A 124 3.83 -20.28 34.06
N ARG A 125 4.47 -19.11 34.12
CA ARG A 125 5.91 -18.94 33.87
C ARG A 125 6.80 -19.51 34.97
N LEU A 126 6.28 -19.63 36.20
CA LEU A 126 6.99 -20.19 37.35
C LEU A 126 6.87 -21.72 37.47
N ARG A 127 6.12 -22.38 36.59
CA ARG A 127 5.99 -23.84 36.63
C ARG A 127 7.30 -24.53 36.21
N PRO A 128 7.71 -25.64 36.84
CA PRO A 128 8.95 -26.35 36.50
C PRO A 128 9.00 -26.88 35.06
N ASP A 129 7.84 -27.14 34.47
CA ASP A 129 7.64 -27.66 33.10
C ASP A 129 7.41 -26.54 32.06
N TYR A 130 7.56 -25.27 32.44
CA TYR A 130 7.33 -24.15 31.53
C TYR A 130 8.38 -24.07 30.42
N VAL A 131 7.91 -24.14 29.17
CA VAL A 131 8.71 -23.86 27.97
C VAL A 131 8.30 -22.50 27.41
N PRO A 132 9.23 -21.53 27.30
CA PRO A 132 8.89 -20.20 26.79
C PRO A 132 8.46 -20.26 25.32
N PRO A 133 7.43 -19.49 24.90
CA PRO A 133 7.05 -19.40 23.50
C PRO A 133 8.15 -18.72 22.68
N ARG A 134 8.34 -19.19 21.44
CA ARG A 134 9.30 -18.56 20.50
C ARG A 134 8.76 -17.23 20.02
N ILE A 135 9.46 -16.15 20.34
CA ILE A 135 9.15 -14.80 19.86
C ILE A 135 10.04 -14.52 18.65
N PRO A 136 9.49 -14.10 17.50
CA PRO A 136 10.28 -13.82 16.31
C PRO A 136 11.19 -12.60 16.53
N THR A 137 12.38 -12.65 15.96
CA THR A 137 13.35 -11.56 16.02
C THR A 137 12.95 -10.41 15.10
N PHE A 138 13.47 -9.20 15.35
CA PHE A 138 13.20 -8.03 14.50
C PHE A 138 13.51 -8.30 13.02
N VAL A 139 14.62 -8.99 12.75
CA VAL A 139 15.03 -9.32 11.38
C VAL A 139 14.01 -10.26 10.73
N GLU A 140 13.54 -11.29 11.42
CA GLU A 140 12.50 -12.20 10.90
C GLU A 140 11.20 -11.47 10.61
N ILE A 141 10.78 -10.56 11.49
CA ILE A 141 9.60 -9.72 11.29
C ILE A 141 9.81 -8.83 10.05
N CYS A 142 10.94 -8.14 9.94
CA CYS A 142 11.27 -7.31 8.78
C CYS A 142 11.29 -8.10 7.48
N SER A 143 11.87 -9.30 7.47
CA SER A 143 11.87 -10.19 6.30
C SER A 143 10.46 -10.63 5.93
N PHE A 144 9.61 -10.96 6.91
CA PHE A 144 8.20 -11.28 6.68
C PHE A 144 7.46 -10.11 6.02
N PHE A 145 7.59 -8.90 6.57
CA PHE A 145 6.94 -7.71 5.98
C PHE A 145 7.47 -7.40 4.60
N GLY A 146 8.79 -7.33 4.45
CA GLY A 146 9.45 -6.98 3.19
C GLY A 146 9.06 -7.94 2.06
N LEU A 147 9.12 -9.24 2.30
CA LEU A 147 8.91 -10.26 1.26
C LEU A 147 7.44 -10.63 1.06
N LEU A 148 6.67 -10.78 2.14
CA LEU A 148 5.31 -11.35 2.08
C LEU A 148 4.19 -10.31 2.21
N VAL A 149 4.48 -9.08 2.64
CA VAL A 149 3.44 -8.04 2.79
C VAL A 149 3.66 -6.91 1.79
N TRP A 150 4.91 -6.54 1.53
CA TRP A 150 5.28 -5.32 0.85
C TRP A 150 5.74 -5.51 -0.60
N LEU A 151 6.46 -6.59 -0.91
CA LEU A 151 7.07 -6.83 -2.22
C LEU A 151 6.11 -6.62 -3.39
N VAL A 152 4.96 -7.29 -3.38
CA VAL A 152 3.99 -7.23 -4.49
C VAL A 152 3.26 -5.88 -4.55
N PRO A 153 2.69 -5.34 -3.45
CA PRO A 153 2.10 -4.01 -3.49
C PRO A 153 3.05 -2.93 -3.99
N PHE A 154 4.30 -2.91 -3.52
CA PHE A 154 5.28 -1.93 -4.00
C PHE A 154 5.59 -2.12 -5.49
N ALA A 155 5.76 -3.36 -5.96
CA ALA A 155 5.96 -3.62 -7.38
C ALA A 155 4.77 -3.14 -8.23
N LEU A 156 3.54 -3.34 -7.75
CA LEU A 156 2.33 -2.82 -8.41
C LEU A 156 2.34 -1.28 -8.44
N PHE A 157 2.65 -0.61 -7.34
CA PHE A 157 2.69 0.86 -7.29
C PHE A 157 3.77 1.46 -8.20
N VAL A 158 4.97 0.89 -8.22
CA VAL A 158 6.05 1.32 -9.12
C VAL A 158 5.66 1.12 -10.58
N SER A 159 4.91 0.06 -10.89
CA SER A 159 4.42 -0.18 -12.25
C SER A 159 3.39 0.86 -12.72
N LEU A 160 2.64 1.48 -11.80
CA LEU A 160 1.64 2.50 -12.12
C LEU A 160 2.28 3.85 -12.41
N SER A 161 3.31 4.23 -11.63
CA SER A 161 4.02 5.50 -11.85
C SER A 161 4.72 5.55 -13.21
N ALA A 162 5.11 4.40 -13.76
CA ALA A 162 5.66 4.30 -15.10
C ALA A 162 4.63 4.69 -16.18
N HIS A 163 3.36 4.32 -15.96
CA HIS A 163 2.33 4.41 -16.97
C HIS A 163 1.68 5.80 -17.09
N ASP A 164 1.51 6.51 -15.97
CA ASP A 164 0.89 7.85 -15.94
C ASP A 164 1.68 8.93 -16.71
N ASN A 165 2.90 8.61 -17.18
CA ASN A 165 3.78 9.53 -17.91
C ASN A 165 3.74 9.35 -19.43
N LEU A 166 2.93 8.41 -19.95
CA LEU A 166 2.70 8.29 -21.39
C LEU A 166 1.82 9.44 -21.87
N LEU A 167 2.27 10.12 -22.93
CA LEU A 167 1.55 11.21 -23.59
C LEU A 167 0.07 10.83 -23.79
N PRO A 168 -0.88 11.73 -23.50
CA PRO A 168 -2.27 11.49 -23.87
C PRO A 168 -2.29 11.25 -25.38
N HIS A 169 -2.64 10.04 -25.80
CA HIS A 169 -2.97 9.81 -27.20
C HIS A 169 -4.07 10.80 -27.54
N HIS A 170 -3.73 11.79 -28.38
CA HIS A 170 -4.66 12.71 -29.01
C HIS A 170 -5.68 11.87 -29.78
N LEU A 171 -6.74 11.45 -29.11
CA LEU A 171 -8.02 11.22 -29.75
C LEU A 171 -8.53 12.62 -30.07
N ASP A 172 -8.14 13.10 -31.25
CA ASP A 172 -8.81 14.21 -31.91
C ASP A 172 -10.29 13.81 -32.09
N LYS A 173 -11.10 14.12 -31.07
CA LYS A 173 -12.53 14.26 -31.21
C LYS A 173 -12.79 15.73 -31.50
N PRO A 174 -13.30 16.08 -32.69
CA PRO A 174 -13.68 17.45 -32.96
C PRO A 174 -14.90 17.80 -32.10
N ASP A 175 -14.81 18.97 -31.48
CA ASP A 175 -15.89 19.74 -30.87
C ASP A 175 -16.83 19.04 -29.87
N ASP A 176 -16.51 19.25 -28.59
CA ASP A 176 -17.54 19.73 -27.68
C ASP A 176 -16.90 20.63 -26.62
N LYS A 177 -17.35 21.89 -26.53
CA LYS A 177 -16.91 22.85 -25.51
C LYS A 177 -17.41 22.39 -24.13
N LYS A 178 -16.79 21.38 -23.55
CA LYS A 178 -17.04 20.98 -22.17
C LYS A 178 -16.20 21.86 -21.26
N LYS A 179 -16.88 22.82 -20.64
CA LYS A 179 -16.34 23.73 -19.62
C LYS A 179 -15.63 22.89 -18.55
N ASN A 180 -14.30 22.92 -18.55
CA ASN A 180 -13.44 22.21 -17.61
C ASN A 180 -13.59 22.84 -16.21
N ASN A 181 -14.68 22.49 -15.52
CA ASN A 181 -14.71 22.60 -14.07
C ASN A 181 -13.83 21.46 -13.56
N GLY A 182 -12.60 21.79 -13.17
CA GLY A 182 -11.57 20.82 -12.82
C GLY A 182 -12.10 19.73 -11.90
N LEU A 183 -11.75 18.48 -12.18
CA LEU A 183 -12.14 17.30 -11.39
C LEU A 183 -11.90 17.49 -9.89
N ALA A 184 -10.87 18.25 -9.51
CA ALA A 184 -10.63 18.68 -8.14
C ALA A 184 -11.81 19.46 -7.53
N LYS A 185 -12.45 20.36 -8.29
CA LYS A 185 -13.63 21.11 -7.85
C LYS A 185 -14.87 20.23 -7.71
N VAL A 186 -15.01 19.22 -8.57
CA VAL A 186 -16.11 18.23 -8.50
C VAL A 186 -15.91 17.28 -7.32
N LEU A 187 -14.68 16.80 -7.10
CA LEU A 187 -14.31 15.98 -5.96
C LEU A 187 -14.45 16.74 -4.63
N VAL A 188 -13.95 17.98 -4.57
CA VAL A 188 -14.11 18.85 -3.40
C VAL A 188 -15.58 19.15 -3.16
N GLY A 189 -16.39 19.37 -4.21
CA GLY A 189 -17.84 19.54 -4.10
C GLY A 189 -18.51 18.32 -3.48
N ASN A 190 -18.28 17.14 -4.05
CA ASN A 190 -18.87 15.89 -3.58
C ASN A 190 -18.41 15.52 -2.15
N LEU A 191 -17.13 15.75 -1.83
CA LEU A 191 -16.58 15.50 -0.50
C LEU A 191 -17.19 16.47 0.53
N ARG A 192 -17.37 17.74 0.15
CA ARG A 192 -17.98 18.75 1.01
C ARG A 192 -19.45 18.41 1.30
N GLU A 193 -20.21 17.99 0.29
CA GLU A 193 -21.60 17.54 0.48
C GLU A 193 -21.69 16.28 1.35
N TYR A 194 -20.75 15.34 1.22
CA TYR A 194 -20.69 14.14 2.06
C TYR A 194 -20.36 14.48 3.51
N ILE A 195 -19.43 15.41 3.76
CA ILE A 195 -19.10 15.92 5.10
C ILE A 195 -20.32 16.62 5.72
N TYR A 196 -21.06 17.43 4.96
CA TYR A 196 -22.29 18.07 5.43
C TYR A 196 -23.43 17.07 5.67
N ALA A 197 -23.51 15.97 4.91
CA ALA A 197 -24.47 14.89 5.18
C ALA A 197 -24.15 14.14 6.48
N ILE A 198 -22.87 13.92 6.76
CA ILE A 198 -22.42 13.28 8.00
C ILE A 198 -22.60 14.22 9.19
N SER A 199 -22.21 15.50 9.07
CA SER A 199 -22.35 16.47 10.16
C SER A 199 -23.82 16.64 10.56
N ARG A 200 -24.75 16.65 9.58
CA ARG A 200 -26.20 16.65 9.81
C ARG A 200 -26.69 15.43 10.61
N LYS A 201 -26.17 14.23 10.31
CA LYS A 201 -26.51 13.02 11.09
C LYS A 201 -26.00 13.07 12.52
N PHE A 202 -24.95 13.85 12.79
CA PHE A 202 -24.39 14.07 14.12
C PHE A 202 -24.90 15.36 14.79
N GLY A 203 -25.87 16.07 14.20
CA GLY A 203 -26.51 17.25 14.78
C GLY A 203 -25.67 18.53 14.74
N TYR A 204 -24.58 18.56 13.96
CA TYR A 204 -23.76 19.76 13.76
C TYR A 204 -24.00 20.36 12.36
N GLU A 205 -24.47 21.61 12.33
CA GLU A 205 -24.80 22.34 11.10
C GLU A 205 -23.63 23.26 10.69
N LEU A 206 -22.84 22.80 9.73
CA LEU A 206 -21.62 23.47 9.24
C LEU A 206 -21.80 24.13 7.86
N ASP A 207 -23.04 24.21 7.36
CA ASP A 207 -23.37 24.76 6.05
C ASP A 207 -23.70 26.27 6.15
N PRO A 208 -22.86 27.16 5.59
CA PRO A 208 -23.11 28.61 5.63
C PRO A 208 -24.23 29.09 4.69
N HIS A 209 -24.77 28.24 3.80
CA HIS A 209 -25.80 28.62 2.81
C HIS A 209 -27.14 27.90 3.02
N HIS A 210 -27.34 27.28 4.18
CA HIS A 210 -28.61 26.62 4.48
C HIS A 210 -29.79 27.61 4.43
N GLY A 211 -30.70 27.42 3.46
CA GLY A 211 -31.94 28.21 3.33
C GLY A 211 -31.84 29.51 2.52
N SER A 212 -30.70 29.82 1.90
CA SER A 212 -30.59 30.97 0.98
C SER A 212 -30.82 30.54 -0.46
N ILE A 213 -31.89 31.07 -1.06
CA ILE A 213 -32.18 30.92 -2.49
C ILE A 213 -31.33 31.95 -3.22
N VAL A 214 -30.18 31.52 -3.75
CA VAL A 214 -29.34 32.38 -4.59
C VAL A 214 -30.00 32.45 -5.98
N TYR A 215 -30.56 33.61 -6.32
CA TYR A 215 -31.04 33.96 -7.66
C TYR A 215 -29.88 34.09 -8.66
#